data_AF-B5X0V7-F1
#
_entry.id   AF-B5X0V7-F1
#
_cell.length_a   1.000
_cell.length_b   1.000
_cell.length_c   1.000
_cell.angle_alpha   90.00
_cell.angle_beta   90.00
_cell.angle_gamma   90.00
#
_symmetry.space_group_name_H-M   'P 1'
#
loop_
_entity.id
_entity.type
_entity.pdbx_description
1 polymer ?
#
loop_
_entity_poly.entity_id
_entity_poly.type
_entity_poly.pdbx_seq_one_letter_code
_entity_poly.pdbx_strand_id
1 'polypeptide(L)'
;MGDQDVYDRMFGSQTDGEMDEEKDGEGESETRGLGKGAQSFCQFSSSLRTVVRIKQKYQAMKKRRLELAGLGGGGLVVGAGLHTGAPVRSSPKIFTFETPSSSPSALSSLFLKMKKKKSRRVMFPSGGRRKAPVVQEHSRAKICLFLLCTILFFQVYNAIENLDDHVLKYDLGGLEKTLCREVFGQQGAMDALLAQLRDYLSTYVHSKPLVLSLHGPSGVGKSHVGRLLAGHFRSVVGEPLVLQYFVLHHCPLEDDAWRCARALSILVSETVLRAEEEEKIPLFIFDEAEHLYPELLDALSDLVRSNRSNEYLNAVYLFLSNQGHTHITMHLLYNSSSDSMMTASGHHRKLVKELNPLLRNTLVKLHPLWAEAELLPMTLLEKGHVMECFLDEMTREGFYPDRTNVERLAGEIEYYPVVGGHVYARTGCKQVVARVNLL
;
A
#
# COMPACT_ATOMS: atom_id res chain seq x y z
N MET A 1 7.30 -46.21 -28.36
CA MET A 1 5.85 -46.32 -28.50
C MET A 1 5.30 -46.61 -27.12
N GLY A 2 4.73 -45.61 -26.47
CA GLY A 2 4.29 -45.68 -25.07
C GLY A 2 4.65 -44.40 -24.32
N ASP A 3 3.99 -43.29 -24.67
CA ASP A 3 4.05 -42.01 -23.94
C ASP A 3 2.67 -41.29 -23.98
N GLN A 4 1.59 -42.06 -24.01
CA GLN A 4 0.21 -41.52 -24.01
C GLN A 4 -0.63 -42.01 -22.81
N ASP A 5 -0.22 -43.08 -22.11
CA ASP A 5 -1.09 -43.79 -21.15
C ASP A 5 -1.15 -43.15 -19.74
N VAL A 6 -0.44 -42.05 -19.51
CA VAL A 6 -0.44 -41.35 -18.21
C VAL A 6 -1.42 -40.17 -18.18
N TYR A 7 -1.81 -39.63 -19.34
CA TYR A 7 -2.77 -38.53 -19.43
C TYR A 7 -4.22 -38.96 -19.12
N ASP A 8 -4.59 -40.21 -19.43
CA ASP A 8 -5.97 -40.70 -19.26
C ASP A 8 -6.36 -41.16 -17.84
N ARG A 9 -5.41 -41.20 -16.89
CA ARG A 9 -5.72 -41.63 -15.51
C ARG A 9 -6.19 -40.53 -14.56
N MET A 10 -6.15 -39.25 -14.96
CA MET A 10 -6.64 -38.14 -14.12
C MET A 10 -8.04 -37.62 -14.48
N PHE A 11 -8.61 -38.05 -15.61
CA PHE A 11 -9.94 -37.63 -16.05
C PHE A 11 -10.85 -38.85 -16.24
N GLY A 12 -11.50 -39.29 -15.16
CA GLY A 12 -12.43 -40.41 -15.21
C GLY A 12 -13.57 -40.29 -14.20
N SER A 13 -14.77 -40.13 -14.77
CA SER A 13 -16.11 -40.47 -14.25
C SER A 13 -16.91 -39.40 -13.49
N GLN A 14 -17.82 -38.74 -14.22
CA GLN A 14 -19.25 -38.64 -13.88
C GLN A 14 -20.02 -38.37 -15.18
N THR A 15 -20.67 -39.41 -15.69
CA THR A 15 -21.76 -39.34 -16.68
C THR A 15 -23.07 -39.60 -15.96
N ASP A 16 -24.09 -38.79 -16.24
CA ASP A 16 -25.41 -39.21 -16.72
C ASP A 16 -26.44 -38.09 -16.47
N GLY A 17 -27.24 -37.76 -17.49
CA GLY A 17 -28.37 -36.84 -17.37
C GLY A 17 -28.69 -36.09 -18.66
N GLU A 18 -29.11 -36.82 -19.68
CA GLU A 18 -29.70 -36.34 -20.94
C GLU A 18 -31.18 -35.96 -20.73
N MET A 19 -31.62 -34.79 -21.20
CA MET A 19 -32.97 -34.62 -21.77
C MET A 19 -33.09 -33.30 -22.58
N ASP A 20 -33.59 -33.48 -23.80
CA ASP A 20 -33.89 -32.49 -24.84
C ASP A 20 -34.93 -31.44 -24.44
N GLU A 21 -34.88 -30.24 -25.04
CA GLU A 21 -36.00 -29.72 -25.86
C GLU A 21 -35.66 -28.37 -26.56
N GLU A 22 -35.85 -28.42 -27.88
CA GLU A 22 -36.34 -27.43 -28.85
C GLU A 22 -35.97 -25.94 -28.84
N LYS A 23 -35.85 -25.49 -30.09
CA LYS A 23 -35.40 -24.22 -30.61
C LYS A 23 -36.59 -23.55 -31.32
N ASP A 24 -36.69 -22.23 -31.21
CA ASP A 24 -37.06 -21.27 -32.26
C ASP A 24 -37.94 -20.13 -31.74
N GLY A 25 -37.60 -18.91 -32.18
CA GLY A 25 -38.33 -17.70 -31.88
C GLY A 25 -37.56 -16.45 -32.31
N GLU A 26 -37.59 -16.16 -33.61
CA GLU A 26 -37.23 -14.85 -34.17
C GLU A 26 -38.17 -13.75 -33.66
N GLY A 27 -37.64 -12.54 -33.53
CA GLY A 27 -38.42 -11.33 -33.26
C GLY A 27 -37.58 -10.07 -33.47
N GLU A 28 -37.62 -9.52 -34.69
CA GLU A 28 -37.22 -8.15 -34.99
C GLU A 28 -38.14 -7.13 -34.29
N SER A 29 -37.60 -5.97 -33.88
CA SER A 29 -38.11 -4.64 -34.27
C SER A 29 -37.53 -3.47 -33.46
N GLU A 30 -36.88 -2.56 -34.20
CA GLU A 30 -36.95 -1.10 -34.18
C GLU A 30 -36.70 -0.23 -32.91
N THR A 31 -35.60 0.51 -33.00
CA THR A 31 -35.42 1.97 -32.81
C THR A 31 -36.37 2.77 -31.89
N ARG A 32 -35.77 3.54 -30.97
CA ARG A 32 -35.78 5.03 -30.96
C ARG A 32 -34.97 5.59 -29.80
N GLY A 33 -34.09 6.54 -30.10
CA GLY A 33 -33.35 7.31 -29.10
C GLY A 33 -34.10 8.53 -28.58
N LEU A 34 -33.64 9.07 -27.44
CA LEU A 34 -33.34 10.49 -27.20
C LEU A 34 -32.96 10.67 -25.72
N GLY A 35 -31.90 11.44 -25.44
CA GLY A 35 -31.62 11.87 -24.07
C GLY A 35 -30.20 12.34 -23.76
N LYS A 36 -29.64 13.27 -24.55
CA LYS A 36 -28.47 14.07 -24.16
C LYS A 36 -28.85 15.00 -22.99
N GLY A 37 -27.98 15.09 -21.98
CA GLY A 37 -27.79 16.36 -21.25
C GLY A 37 -27.60 16.24 -19.74
N ALA A 38 -26.37 15.94 -19.30
CA ALA A 38 -25.75 16.50 -18.08
C ALA A 38 -24.29 16.03 -17.96
N GLN A 39 -23.45 16.38 -18.93
CA GLN A 39 -21.99 16.32 -18.76
C GLN A 39 -21.43 17.72 -18.94
N SER A 40 -21.27 18.42 -17.83
CA SER A 40 -20.20 19.40 -17.64
C SER A 40 -20.25 19.89 -16.20
N PHE A 41 -19.44 19.27 -15.32
CA PHE A 41 -18.80 20.00 -14.22
C PHE A 41 -17.45 19.32 -13.89
N CYS A 42 -16.43 19.90 -14.52
CA CYS A 42 -15.06 20.07 -14.07
C CYS A 42 -14.28 18.86 -13.49
N GLN A 43 -13.46 18.30 -14.37
CA GLN A 43 -12.14 17.75 -14.06
C GLN A 43 -11.31 18.74 -13.22
N PHE A 44 -11.37 18.61 -11.89
CA PHE A 44 -10.29 19.08 -11.03
C PHE A 44 -9.22 17.99 -10.94
N SER A 45 -7.99 18.32 -11.33
CA SER A 45 -6.80 17.47 -11.20
C SER A 45 -6.67 16.92 -9.77
N SER A 46 -6.29 15.64 -9.65
CA SER A 46 -6.13 14.93 -8.37
C SER A 46 -5.27 15.72 -7.37
N SER A 47 -4.25 16.42 -7.85
CA SER A 47 -3.37 17.26 -7.02
C SER A 47 -4.09 18.43 -6.34
N LEU A 48 -5.06 19.07 -7.00
CA LEU A 48 -5.84 20.16 -6.40
C LEU A 48 -6.78 19.64 -5.31
N ARG A 49 -7.34 18.43 -5.48
CA ARG A 49 -8.16 17.79 -4.45
C ARG A 49 -7.31 17.45 -3.22
N THR A 50 -6.08 17.00 -3.41
CA THR A 50 -5.13 16.74 -2.33
C THR A 50 -4.79 18.01 -1.55
N VAL A 51 -4.52 19.13 -2.23
CA VAL A 51 -4.22 20.41 -1.57
C VAL A 51 -5.43 20.94 -0.77
N VAL A 52 -6.64 20.83 -1.33
CA VAL A 52 -7.86 21.23 -0.61
C VAL A 52 -8.10 20.36 0.63
N ARG A 53 -7.81 19.05 0.55
CA ARG A 53 -7.91 18.12 1.69
C ARG A 53 -6.89 18.43 2.79
N ILE A 54 -5.63 18.73 2.44
CA ILE A 54 -4.60 19.14 3.40
C ILE A 54 -5.02 20.42 4.13
N LYS A 55 -5.57 21.40 3.40
CA LYS A 55 -6.04 22.66 3.97
C LYS A 55 -7.22 22.45 4.94
N GLN A 56 -8.16 21.55 4.61
CA GLN A 56 -9.29 21.22 5.49
C GLN A 56 -8.84 20.48 6.76
N LYS A 57 -7.93 19.50 6.67
CA LYS A 57 -7.35 18.82 7.85
C LYS A 57 -6.56 19.78 8.74
N TYR A 58 -5.79 20.70 8.15
CA TYR A 58 -5.08 21.73 8.91
C TYR A 58 -6.03 22.67 9.68
N GLN A 59 -7.16 23.06 9.07
CA GLN A 59 -8.17 23.89 9.73
C GLN A 59 -8.89 23.14 10.87
N ALA A 60 -9.18 21.85 10.70
CA ALA A 60 -9.75 21.01 11.77
C ALA A 60 -8.79 20.83 12.95
N MET A 61 -7.51 20.56 12.66
CA MET A 61 -6.43 20.49 13.67
C MET A 61 -6.25 21.81 14.42
N LYS A 62 -6.30 22.94 13.70
CA LYS A 62 -6.23 24.27 14.32
C LYS A 62 -7.42 24.55 15.23
N LYS A 63 -8.63 24.11 14.86
CA LYS A 63 -9.83 24.25 15.68
C LYS A 63 -9.74 23.42 16.98
N ARG A 64 -9.30 22.16 16.89
CA ARG A 64 -9.08 21.30 18.07
C ARG A 64 -8.04 21.85 19.04
N ARG A 65 -6.95 22.46 18.53
CA ARG A 65 -5.94 23.13 19.38
C ARG A 65 -6.48 24.37 20.10
N LEU A 66 -7.40 25.11 19.49
CA LEU A 66 -8.08 26.25 20.13
C LEU A 66 -9.07 25.79 21.21
N GLU A 67 -9.78 24.68 20.98
CA GLU A 67 -10.70 24.11 21.96
C GLU A 67 -9.94 23.54 23.18
N LEU A 68 -8.78 22.90 22.97
CA LEU A 68 -7.89 22.46 24.06
C LEU A 68 -7.29 23.64 24.86
N ALA A 69 -7.00 24.76 24.20
CA ALA A 69 -6.49 25.97 24.86
C ALA A 69 -7.60 26.73 25.63
N GLY A 70 -8.88 26.52 25.31
CA GLY A 70 -10.03 27.13 25.98
C GLY A 70 -10.46 26.44 27.28
N LEU A 71 -9.99 25.22 27.55
CA LEU A 71 -10.37 24.41 28.71
C LEU A 71 -9.37 24.48 29.89
N GLY A 72 -8.33 25.32 29.79
CA GLY A 72 -7.23 25.43 30.75
C GLY A 72 -7.21 26.69 31.62
N GLY A 73 -8.35 27.24 32.03
CA GLY A 73 -8.37 28.47 32.83
C GLY A 73 -9.68 28.71 33.59
N GLY A 74 -9.99 27.89 34.58
CA GLY A 74 -11.14 28.09 35.48
C GLY A 74 -10.82 27.66 36.91
N GLY A 75 -10.20 28.55 37.68
CA GLY A 75 -9.98 28.39 39.12
C GLY A 75 -10.55 29.60 39.89
N LEU A 76 -11.42 29.31 40.86
CA LEU A 76 -12.12 30.24 41.75
C LEU A 76 -11.19 31.19 42.53
N VAL A 77 -11.56 32.48 42.65
CA VAL A 77 -11.54 33.25 43.92
C VAL A 77 -12.67 34.30 43.90
N VAL A 78 -13.43 34.36 45.00
CA VAL A 78 -14.52 35.32 45.32
C VAL A 78 -13.95 36.54 46.06
N GLY A 79 -14.44 37.76 45.79
CA GLY A 79 -14.31 38.90 46.72
C GLY A 79 -14.40 40.34 46.18
N ALA A 80 -15.63 40.88 46.12
CA ALA A 80 -16.11 42.23 46.48
C ALA A 80 -15.55 43.59 45.90
N GLY A 81 -16.49 44.36 45.30
CA GLY A 81 -16.63 45.85 45.32
C GLY A 81 -15.81 46.68 44.32
N LEU A 82 -16.21 47.84 43.77
CA LEU A 82 -17.43 48.67 43.71
C LEU A 82 -17.11 49.88 42.76
N HIS A 83 -18.10 50.39 41.98
CA HIS A 83 -18.13 51.67 41.20
C HIS A 83 -17.24 51.79 39.92
N THR A 84 -17.57 52.43 38.77
CA THR A 84 -18.68 53.27 38.24
C THR A 84 -18.39 53.58 36.75
N GLY A 85 -19.41 53.74 35.89
CA GLY A 85 -19.44 54.75 34.79
C GLY A 85 -19.11 54.34 33.33
N ALA A 86 -20.10 54.45 32.43
CA ALA A 86 -20.06 54.26 30.95
C ALA A 86 -19.67 55.58 30.19
N PRO A 87 -19.84 55.79 28.85
CA PRO A 87 -20.19 54.92 27.70
C PRO A 87 -19.40 55.20 26.36
N VAL A 88 -19.90 54.55 25.29
CA VAL A 88 -19.61 54.54 23.83
C VAL A 88 -19.60 55.91 23.10
N ARG A 89 -18.74 56.07 22.06
CA ARG A 89 -18.89 56.97 20.86
C ARG A 89 -17.85 56.58 19.77
N SER A 90 -18.23 56.15 18.56
CA SER A 90 -18.61 56.88 17.31
C SER A 90 -17.45 57.46 16.47
N SER A 91 -17.40 57.04 15.20
CA SER A 91 -16.57 57.45 14.05
C SER A 91 -16.63 58.95 13.63
N PRO A 92 -15.67 59.41 12.79
CA PRO A 92 -15.95 60.36 11.69
C PRO A 92 -15.33 59.88 10.34
N LYS A 93 -15.96 59.93 9.15
CA LYS A 93 -16.47 61.00 8.25
C LYS A 93 -15.41 61.94 7.61
N ILE A 94 -15.01 61.55 6.39
CA ILE A 94 -14.85 62.28 5.10
C ILE A 94 -14.76 63.83 5.14
N PHE A 95 -13.74 64.37 4.46
CA PHE A 95 -13.75 65.72 3.86
C PHE A 95 -13.19 65.67 2.42
N THR A 96 -14.03 66.02 1.45
CA THR A 96 -13.74 66.37 0.05
C THR A 96 -13.62 67.88 -0.09
N PHE A 97 -12.76 68.38 -0.98
CA PHE A 97 -12.92 69.71 -1.57
C PHE A 97 -12.48 69.74 -3.05
N GLU A 98 -13.22 70.54 -3.81
CA GLU A 98 -13.29 70.60 -5.27
C GLU A 98 -12.16 71.39 -5.97
N THR A 99 -12.00 71.07 -7.25
CA THR A 99 -11.33 71.84 -8.32
C THR A 99 -12.01 73.17 -8.66
N PRO A 100 -11.29 74.11 -9.31
CA PRO A 100 -11.74 74.50 -10.64
C PRO A 100 -10.63 74.66 -11.70
N SER A 101 -11.09 74.57 -12.94
CA SER A 101 -10.41 74.59 -14.24
C SER A 101 -9.82 75.93 -14.68
N SER A 102 -8.74 75.93 -15.48
CA SER A 102 -8.72 76.44 -16.88
C SER A 102 -7.29 76.56 -17.44
N SER A 103 -7.11 76.03 -18.65
CA SER A 103 -5.96 76.19 -19.55
C SER A 103 -6.11 77.47 -20.41
N PRO A 104 -5.10 78.00 -21.15
CA PRO A 104 -4.69 77.35 -22.40
C PRO A 104 -3.22 77.52 -22.87
N SER A 105 -2.90 76.63 -23.83
CA SER A 105 -2.15 76.86 -25.09
C SER A 105 -0.62 76.97 -25.16
N ALA A 106 -0.08 75.99 -25.92
CA ALA A 106 0.74 76.13 -27.13
C ALA A 106 2.24 75.80 -27.06
N LEU A 107 2.57 74.76 -27.85
CA LEU A 107 3.88 74.27 -28.25
C LEU A 107 4.59 75.23 -29.23
N SER A 108 5.92 75.18 -29.26
CA SER A 108 6.68 74.95 -30.50
C SER A 108 8.18 74.82 -30.24
N SER A 109 8.84 74.19 -31.20
CA SER A 109 10.08 73.44 -31.09
C SER A 109 11.12 73.95 -32.10
N LEU A 110 12.38 73.52 -31.89
CA LEU A 110 13.42 73.21 -32.89
C LEU A 110 14.56 74.23 -33.20
N PHE A 111 15.77 73.70 -32.94
CA PHE A 111 16.99 73.62 -33.76
C PHE A 111 17.97 74.81 -33.95
N LEU A 112 19.18 74.57 -33.39
CA LEU A 112 20.54 74.62 -34.00
C LEU A 112 21.13 75.95 -34.53
N LYS A 113 22.22 76.43 -33.91
CA LYS A 113 23.63 76.32 -34.43
C LYS A 113 24.67 77.10 -33.60
N MET A 114 25.70 76.35 -33.16
CA MET A 114 27.16 76.63 -33.18
C MET A 114 27.70 78.05 -32.89
N LYS A 115 28.62 78.15 -31.91
CA LYS A 115 30.04 78.55 -32.16
C LYS A 115 30.97 78.35 -30.94
N LYS A 116 32.15 77.81 -31.25
CA LYS A 116 33.33 77.49 -30.41
C LYS A 116 33.92 78.72 -29.69
N LYS A 117 34.53 78.50 -28.49
CA LYS A 117 35.86 79.05 -28.14
C LYS A 117 36.53 78.42 -26.90
N LYS A 118 37.70 77.84 -27.17
CA LYS A 118 38.97 77.78 -26.41
C LYS A 118 39.04 77.12 -25.00
N SER A 119 39.74 75.97 -25.03
CA SER A 119 40.47 75.28 -23.96
C SER A 119 41.27 76.19 -23.01
N ARG A 120 41.21 75.87 -21.72
CA ARG A 120 42.29 76.11 -20.75
C ARG A 120 42.59 74.80 -20.03
N ARG A 121 43.88 74.45 -20.01
CA ARG A 121 44.47 73.28 -19.35
C ARG A 121 44.10 73.26 -17.87
N VAL A 122 43.63 72.11 -17.39
CA VAL A 122 43.46 71.81 -15.96
C VAL A 122 44.58 70.87 -15.55
N MET A 123 45.31 71.25 -14.50
CA MET A 123 46.36 70.42 -13.89
C MET A 123 45.72 69.21 -13.20
N PHE A 124 46.29 68.03 -13.41
CA PHE A 124 45.96 66.84 -12.62
C PHE A 124 46.71 66.85 -11.29
N PRO A 125 46.05 66.63 -10.13
CA PRO A 125 46.73 66.17 -8.94
C PRO A 125 46.90 64.66 -9.01
N SER A 126 48.14 64.24 -8.85
CA SER A 126 48.61 62.86 -8.74
C SER A 126 48.25 62.23 -7.39
N GLY A 127 47.99 60.92 -7.40
CA GLY A 127 48.42 60.02 -6.33
C GLY A 127 47.57 59.92 -5.04
N GLY A 128 46.25 59.72 -5.15
CA GLY A 128 45.44 59.23 -4.02
C GLY A 128 45.28 57.71 -4.06
N ARG A 129 45.85 56.98 -3.10
CA ARG A 129 45.62 55.53 -2.93
C ARG A 129 44.11 55.26 -2.84
N ARG A 130 43.55 54.57 -3.82
CA ARG A 130 42.20 54.02 -3.73
C ARG A 130 42.20 52.88 -2.69
N LYS A 131 41.91 53.20 -1.43
CA LYS A 131 41.36 52.18 -0.52
C LYS A 131 39.91 51.97 -0.94
N ALA A 132 39.63 50.84 -1.59
CA ALA A 132 38.24 50.39 -1.72
C ALA A 132 37.69 50.23 -0.29
N PRO A 133 36.51 50.78 0.03
CA PRO A 133 35.90 50.46 1.30
C PRO A 133 35.48 48.98 1.19
N VAL A 134 35.98 48.14 2.09
CA VAL A 134 35.41 46.81 2.30
C VAL A 134 34.08 47.04 3.00
N VAL A 135 33.08 47.51 2.24
CA VAL A 135 31.70 47.50 2.70
C VAL A 135 31.26 46.07 2.50
N GLN A 136 31.46 45.26 3.54
CA GLN A 136 30.79 43.98 3.64
C GLN A 136 29.32 44.31 3.93
N GLU A 137 28.60 44.74 2.89
CA GLU A 137 27.14 44.83 2.94
C GLU A 137 26.67 43.39 3.14
N HIS A 138 26.39 43.04 4.39
CA HIS A 138 25.62 41.86 4.73
C HIS A 138 24.23 42.07 4.12
N SER A 139 24.13 41.71 2.84
CA SER A 139 22.93 41.91 2.05
C SER A 139 21.80 41.20 2.78
N ARG A 140 20.76 41.96 3.15
CA ARG A 140 19.56 41.41 3.77
C ARG A 140 18.95 40.28 2.92
N ALA A 141 19.21 40.29 1.61
CA ALA A 141 18.85 39.20 0.70
C ALA A 141 19.58 37.88 1.02
N LYS A 142 20.85 37.91 1.44
CA LYS A 142 21.59 36.71 1.89
C LYS A 142 21.00 36.12 3.16
N ILE A 143 20.55 36.97 4.09
CA ILE A 143 19.90 36.55 5.34
C ILE A 143 18.51 35.97 5.05
N CYS A 144 17.71 36.62 4.19
CA CYS A 144 16.44 36.07 3.74
C CYS A 144 16.61 34.72 3.02
N LEU A 145 17.61 34.60 2.14
CA LEU A 145 17.89 33.34 1.45
C LEU A 145 18.30 32.24 2.44
N PHE A 146 19.14 32.57 3.42
CA PHE A 146 19.50 31.64 4.49
C PHE A 146 18.26 31.19 5.28
N LEU A 147 17.40 32.12 5.71
CA LEU A 147 16.15 31.79 6.41
C LEU A 147 15.22 30.91 5.56
N LEU A 148 15.09 31.19 4.27
CA LEU A 148 14.27 30.40 3.36
C LEU A 148 14.85 28.98 3.19
N CYS A 149 16.17 28.87 3.04
CA CYS A 149 16.86 27.58 3.06
C CYS A 149 16.69 26.83 4.38
N THR A 150 16.75 27.52 5.53
CA THR A 150 16.53 26.91 6.84
C THR A 150 15.09 26.41 6.99
N ILE A 151 14.10 27.19 6.55
CA ILE A 151 12.68 26.77 6.57
C ILE A 151 12.46 25.55 5.66
N LEU A 152 13.03 25.57 4.44
CA LEU A 152 12.95 24.42 3.53
C LEU A 152 13.64 23.19 4.13
N PHE A 153 14.80 23.36 4.77
CA PHE A 153 15.50 22.27 5.45
C PHE A 153 14.65 21.69 6.59
N PHE A 154 14.04 22.52 7.43
CA PHE A 154 13.12 22.06 8.49
C PHE A 154 11.87 21.38 7.93
N GLN A 155 11.35 21.82 6.79
CA GLN A 155 10.22 21.16 6.13
C GLN A 155 10.61 19.78 5.59
N VAL A 156 11.79 19.67 4.96
CA VAL A 156 12.32 18.40 4.48
C VAL A 156 12.64 17.46 5.65
N TYR A 157 13.25 17.98 6.72
CA TYR A 157 13.60 17.20 7.91
C TYR A 157 12.34 16.65 8.60
N ASN A 158 11.33 17.48 8.86
CA ASN A 158 10.05 17.01 9.43
C ASN A 158 9.33 16.01 8.52
N ALA A 159 9.45 16.15 7.20
CA ALA A 159 8.87 15.17 6.27
C ALA A 159 9.57 13.82 6.37
N ILE A 160 10.91 13.81 6.46
CA ILE A 160 11.71 12.58 6.61
C ILE A 160 11.41 11.90 7.95
N GLU A 161 11.40 12.65 9.05
CA GLU A 161 11.15 12.11 10.40
C GLU A 161 9.75 11.48 10.51
N ASN A 162 8.73 12.13 9.94
CA ASN A 162 7.36 11.61 9.95
C ASN A 162 7.19 10.36 9.05
N LEU A 163 8.01 10.18 8.01
CA LEU A 163 8.04 8.95 7.20
C LEU A 163 8.68 7.78 7.96
N ASP A 164 9.80 8.03 8.65
CA ASP A 164 10.50 7.01 9.44
C ASP A 164 9.68 6.56 10.66
N ASP A 165 8.95 7.48 11.31
CA ASP A 165 8.07 7.16 12.45
C ASP A 165 6.96 6.16 12.06
N HIS A 166 6.42 6.25 10.85
CA HIS A 166 5.39 5.31 10.36
C HIS A 166 5.96 3.92 10.05
N VAL A 167 7.18 3.81 9.51
CA VAL A 167 7.81 2.51 9.25
C VAL A 167 8.24 1.82 10.55
N LEU A 168 8.77 2.58 11.51
CA LEU A 168 9.09 2.08 12.85
C LEU A 168 7.84 1.60 13.61
N LYS A 169 6.67 2.23 13.35
CA LYS A 169 5.39 1.86 13.98
C LYS A 169 5.01 0.40 13.75
N TYR A 170 5.39 -0.23 12.63
CA TYR A 170 4.97 -1.60 12.27
C TYR A 170 6.02 -2.70 12.51
N ASP A 171 7.22 -2.36 12.99
CA ASP A 171 8.36 -3.28 13.22
C ASP A 171 8.56 -4.34 12.11
N LEU A 172 8.68 -3.89 10.86
CA LEU A 172 8.88 -4.81 9.74
C LEU A 172 10.25 -5.52 9.77
N GLY A 173 11.20 -5.00 10.55
CA GLY A 173 12.50 -5.65 10.77
C GLY A 173 12.39 -6.89 11.67
N GLY A 174 11.56 -6.85 12.72
CA GLY A 174 11.23 -8.02 13.53
C GLY A 174 10.51 -9.10 12.72
N LEU A 175 9.56 -8.68 11.87
CA LEU A 175 8.85 -9.58 10.97
C LEU A 175 9.78 -10.27 9.97
N GLU A 176 10.69 -9.53 9.34
CA GLU A 176 11.68 -10.08 8.40
C GLU A 176 12.53 -11.18 9.04
N LYS A 177 13.07 -10.94 10.24
CA LYS A 177 13.85 -11.94 10.98
C LYS A 177 13.03 -13.18 11.30
N THR A 178 11.76 -13.00 11.67
CA THR A 178 10.85 -14.10 11.98
C THR A 178 10.56 -14.95 10.74
N LEU A 179 10.25 -14.31 9.61
CA LEU A 179 10.02 -15.00 8.33
C LEU A 179 11.28 -15.71 7.84
N CYS A 180 12.46 -15.10 7.95
CA CYS A 180 13.72 -15.75 7.58
C CYS A 180 14.03 -16.98 8.44
N ARG A 181 13.65 -16.98 9.71
CA ARG A 181 13.91 -18.10 10.63
C ARG A 181 12.92 -19.25 10.44
N GLU A 182 11.65 -18.95 10.22
CA GLU A 182 10.58 -19.96 10.28
C GLU A 182 10.06 -20.41 8.90
N VAL A 183 10.35 -19.67 7.83
CA VAL A 183 9.88 -20.00 6.48
C VAL A 183 11.02 -20.52 5.61
N PHE A 184 11.03 -21.84 5.39
CA PHE A 184 12.07 -22.50 4.61
C PHE A 184 11.75 -22.52 3.11
N GLY A 185 12.77 -22.29 2.27
CA GLY A 185 12.67 -22.45 0.81
C GLY A 185 11.83 -21.41 0.06
N GLN A 186 11.36 -20.35 0.72
CA GLN A 186 10.46 -19.35 0.11
C GLN A 186 10.97 -17.91 0.26
N GLN A 187 12.27 -17.73 0.43
CA GLN A 187 12.87 -16.42 0.72
C GLN A 187 12.51 -15.37 -0.33
N GLY A 188 12.52 -15.72 -1.62
CA GLY A 188 12.11 -14.79 -2.67
C GLY A 188 10.66 -14.28 -2.56
N ALA A 189 9.73 -15.15 -2.14
CA ALA A 189 8.34 -14.75 -1.91
C ALA A 189 8.20 -13.87 -0.66
N MET A 190 8.96 -14.17 0.39
CA MET A 190 8.98 -13.38 1.63
C MET A 190 9.60 -12.01 1.41
N ASP A 191 10.69 -11.91 0.64
CA ASP A 191 11.32 -10.65 0.25
C ASP A 191 10.34 -9.77 -0.54
N ALA A 192 9.62 -10.36 -1.50
CA ALA A 192 8.62 -9.66 -2.30
C ALA A 192 7.45 -9.19 -1.43
N LEU A 193 6.94 -10.04 -0.53
CA LEU A 193 5.91 -9.69 0.45
C LEU A 193 6.34 -8.51 1.33
N LEU A 194 7.53 -8.60 1.93
CA LEU A 194 8.08 -7.55 2.78
C LEU A 194 8.32 -6.25 2.03
N ALA A 195 8.74 -6.32 0.75
CA ALA A 195 8.89 -5.14 -0.09
C ALA A 195 7.55 -4.42 -0.30
N GLN A 196 6.47 -5.16 -0.59
CA GLN A 196 5.13 -4.58 -0.74
C GLN A 196 4.61 -3.98 0.57
N LEU A 197 4.83 -4.66 1.70
CA LEU A 197 4.45 -4.15 3.02
C LEU A 197 5.25 -2.89 3.39
N ARG A 198 6.56 -2.86 3.12
CA ARG A 198 7.42 -1.68 3.38
C ARG A 198 6.98 -0.47 2.57
N ASP A 199 6.74 -0.65 1.28
CA ASP A 199 6.31 0.43 0.37
C ASP A 199 4.93 0.98 0.77
N TYR A 200 4.01 0.10 1.11
CA TYR A 200 2.68 0.53 1.53
C TYR A 200 2.70 1.18 2.91
N LEU A 201 3.27 0.54 3.93
CA LEU A 201 3.24 1.04 5.32
C LEU A 201 4.13 2.25 5.58
N SER A 202 4.97 2.68 4.63
CA SER A 202 5.77 3.90 4.76
C SER A 202 4.96 5.19 4.66
N THR A 203 3.71 5.12 4.23
CA THR A 203 2.80 6.28 4.17
C THR A 203 1.44 5.91 4.78
N TYR A 204 0.65 6.90 5.18
CA TYR A 204 -0.74 6.70 5.65
C TYR A 204 -1.78 7.17 4.61
N VAL A 205 -1.32 7.62 3.43
CA VAL A 205 -2.17 8.19 2.39
C VAL A 205 -2.04 7.36 1.14
N HIS A 206 -2.98 6.43 0.96
CA HIS A 206 -3.00 5.53 -0.19
C HIS A 206 -4.06 5.92 -1.20
N SER A 207 -3.82 5.55 -2.46
CA SER A 207 -4.78 5.68 -3.56
C SER A 207 -5.65 4.43 -3.73
N LYS A 208 -5.20 3.29 -3.20
CA LYS A 208 -5.87 1.99 -3.22
C LYS A 208 -5.44 1.16 -2.00
N PRO A 209 -6.26 0.22 -1.51
CA PRO A 209 -5.83 -0.73 -0.50
C PRO A 209 -4.72 -1.65 -1.05
N LEU A 210 -3.91 -2.20 -0.15
CA LEU A 210 -2.91 -3.20 -0.51
C LEU A 210 -3.59 -4.57 -0.55
N VAL A 211 -3.65 -5.16 -1.74
CA VAL A 211 -4.21 -6.50 -1.93
C VAL A 211 -3.09 -7.44 -2.38
N LEU A 212 -2.81 -8.45 -1.56
CA LEU A 212 -1.75 -9.43 -1.78
C LEU A 212 -2.38 -10.81 -1.86
N SER A 213 -1.86 -11.66 -2.75
CA SER A 213 -2.32 -13.04 -2.85
C SER A 213 -1.16 -14.01 -2.98
N LEU A 214 -0.99 -14.89 -1.99
CA LEU A 214 0.01 -15.95 -2.00
C LEU A 214 -0.60 -17.21 -2.63
N HIS A 215 -0.05 -17.62 -3.76
CA HIS A 215 -0.49 -18.79 -4.51
C HIS A 215 0.57 -19.86 -4.50
N GLY A 216 0.22 -21.14 -4.30
CA GLY A 216 1.20 -22.21 -4.35
C GLY A 216 0.62 -23.57 -3.99
N PRO A 217 1.39 -24.66 -4.16
CA PRO A 217 0.93 -26.00 -3.80
C PRO A 217 0.76 -26.16 -2.27
N SER A 218 0.07 -27.22 -1.85
CA SER A 218 -0.15 -27.50 -0.43
C SER A 218 1.17 -27.85 0.28
N GLY A 219 1.30 -27.44 1.55
CA GLY A 219 2.46 -27.79 2.37
C GLY A 219 3.72 -26.93 2.19
N VAL A 220 3.65 -25.84 1.41
CA VAL A 220 4.79 -24.91 1.21
C VAL A 220 4.89 -23.78 2.26
N GLY A 221 3.94 -23.73 3.21
CA GLY A 221 3.96 -22.75 4.31
C GLY A 221 3.03 -21.54 4.18
N LYS A 222 2.12 -21.47 3.19
CA LYS A 222 1.16 -20.34 3.04
C LYS A 222 0.42 -19.97 4.33
N SER A 223 -0.30 -20.92 4.93
CA SER A 223 -1.05 -20.71 6.18
C SER A 223 -0.14 -20.45 7.38
N HIS A 224 1.10 -20.97 7.35
CA HIS A 224 2.10 -20.68 8.38
C HIS A 224 2.55 -19.21 8.29
N VAL A 225 2.85 -18.69 7.09
CA VAL A 225 3.13 -17.27 6.84
C VAL A 225 1.95 -16.40 7.29
N GLY A 226 0.72 -16.79 6.97
CA GLY A 226 -0.49 -16.11 7.46
C GLY A 226 -0.54 -16.00 8.98
N ARG A 227 -0.23 -17.09 9.70
CA ARG A 227 -0.17 -17.09 11.18
C ARG A 227 0.96 -16.21 11.73
N LEU A 228 2.14 -16.23 11.10
CA LEU A 228 3.27 -15.37 11.50
C LEU A 228 2.94 -13.89 11.33
N LEU A 229 2.34 -13.51 10.19
CA LEU A 229 1.86 -12.15 9.94
C LEU A 229 0.78 -11.75 10.94
N ALA A 230 -0.21 -12.62 11.17
CA ALA A 230 -1.26 -12.34 12.14
C ALA A 230 -0.67 -12.10 13.54
N GLY A 231 0.23 -12.97 14.00
CA GLY A 231 0.90 -12.84 15.30
C GLY A 231 1.68 -11.53 15.42
N HIS A 232 2.49 -11.21 14.40
CA HIS A 232 3.25 -9.96 14.33
C HIS A 232 2.34 -8.74 14.39
N PHE A 233 1.37 -8.63 13.49
CA PHE A 233 0.47 -7.48 13.45
C PHE A 233 -0.38 -7.37 14.72
N ARG A 234 -0.84 -8.48 15.31
CA ARG A 234 -1.56 -8.44 16.59
C ARG A 234 -0.71 -7.83 17.71
N SER A 235 0.59 -8.12 17.74
CA SER A 235 1.51 -7.54 18.72
C SER A 235 1.78 -6.04 18.51
N VAL A 236 1.62 -5.56 17.27
CA VAL A 236 1.99 -4.19 16.88
C VAL A 236 0.79 -3.25 16.76
N VAL A 237 -0.24 -3.63 16.00
CA VAL A 237 -1.45 -2.82 15.80
C VAL A 237 -2.54 -3.13 16.84
N GLY A 238 -2.52 -4.33 17.42
CA GLY A 238 -3.53 -4.83 18.35
C GLY A 238 -4.44 -5.88 17.72
N GLU A 239 -4.94 -6.79 18.55
CA GLU A 239 -5.85 -7.87 18.15
C GLU A 239 -7.09 -7.43 17.37
N PRO A 240 -7.83 -6.36 17.75
CA PRO A 240 -9.07 -6.01 17.07
C PRO A 240 -8.89 -5.50 15.64
N LEU A 241 -7.65 -5.20 15.22
CA LEU A 241 -7.32 -4.70 13.88
C LEU A 241 -6.77 -5.80 12.96
N VAL A 242 -6.73 -7.05 13.42
CA VAL A 242 -6.24 -8.19 12.64
C VAL A 242 -7.34 -9.23 12.55
N LEU A 243 -7.95 -9.34 11.37
CA LEU A 243 -8.93 -10.37 11.08
C LEU A 243 -8.26 -11.53 10.35
N GLN A 244 -8.37 -12.73 10.91
CA GLN A 244 -7.97 -13.96 10.23
C GLN A 244 -9.22 -14.81 9.99
N TYR A 245 -9.63 -14.88 8.72
CA TYR A 245 -10.85 -15.54 8.27
C TYR A 245 -10.52 -16.88 7.62
N PHE A 246 -11.03 -17.96 8.22
CA PHE A 246 -10.94 -19.32 7.70
C PHE A 246 -12.29 -19.72 7.12
N VAL A 247 -12.39 -19.90 5.81
CA VAL A 247 -13.69 -20.08 5.14
C VAL A 247 -14.44 -21.29 5.67
N LEU A 248 -13.77 -22.45 5.74
CA LEU A 248 -14.36 -23.70 6.20
C LEU A 248 -14.84 -23.67 7.67
N HIS A 249 -14.35 -22.73 8.48
CA HIS A 249 -14.79 -22.55 9.86
C HIS A 249 -15.90 -21.50 10.01
N HIS A 250 -15.81 -20.40 9.27
CA HIS A 250 -16.72 -19.26 9.42
C HIS A 250 -17.96 -19.35 8.52
N CYS A 251 -17.84 -20.04 7.38
CA CYS A 251 -18.94 -20.25 6.45
C CYS A 251 -18.86 -21.66 5.82
N PRO A 252 -19.22 -22.72 6.56
CA PRO A 252 -19.12 -24.10 6.08
C PRO A 252 -20.21 -24.49 5.07
N LEU A 253 -21.36 -23.80 5.09
CA LEU A 253 -22.53 -24.12 4.26
C LEU A 253 -22.69 -23.08 3.14
N GLU A 254 -22.81 -23.56 1.91
CA GLU A 254 -22.98 -22.71 0.72
C GLU A 254 -24.32 -21.97 0.72
N ASP A 255 -25.39 -22.60 1.24
CA ASP A 255 -26.72 -21.98 1.35
C ASP A 255 -26.72 -20.69 2.20
N ASP A 256 -25.74 -20.55 3.11
CA ASP A 256 -25.56 -19.37 3.96
C ASP A 256 -24.60 -18.33 3.38
N ALA A 257 -24.04 -18.53 2.18
CA ALA A 257 -22.99 -17.67 1.62
C ALA A 257 -23.38 -16.18 1.56
N TRP A 258 -24.63 -15.85 1.26
CA TRP A 258 -25.16 -14.47 1.23
C TRP A 258 -25.18 -13.86 2.63
N ARG A 259 -25.51 -14.66 3.65
CA ARG A 259 -25.50 -14.23 5.04
C ARG A 259 -24.06 -14.05 5.54
N CYS A 260 -23.17 -14.98 5.21
CA CYS A 260 -21.75 -14.89 5.49
C CYS A 260 -21.12 -13.67 4.82
N ALA A 261 -21.41 -13.40 3.55
CA ALA A 261 -20.91 -12.24 2.81
C ALA A 261 -21.33 -10.91 3.47
N ARG A 262 -22.59 -10.80 3.91
CA ARG A 262 -23.06 -9.64 4.69
C ARG A 262 -22.35 -9.52 6.03
N ALA A 263 -22.22 -10.62 6.77
CA ALA A 263 -21.55 -10.63 8.07
C ALA A 263 -20.06 -10.24 7.94
N LEU A 264 -19.37 -10.77 6.93
CA LEU A 264 -18.00 -10.44 6.60
C LEU A 264 -17.86 -8.95 6.22
N SER A 265 -18.79 -8.42 5.43
CA SER A 265 -18.78 -7.01 5.06
C SER A 265 -18.91 -6.08 6.27
N ILE A 266 -19.80 -6.43 7.20
CA ILE A 266 -19.98 -5.69 8.46
C ILE A 266 -18.70 -5.76 9.29
N LEU A 267 -18.14 -6.95 9.47
CA LEU A 267 -16.93 -7.17 10.25
C LEU A 267 -15.73 -6.38 9.71
N VAL A 268 -15.51 -6.40 8.40
CA VAL A 268 -14.45 -5.61 7.76
C VAL A 268 -14.71 -4.12 7.93
N SER A 269 -15.95 -3.66 7.71
CA SER A 269 -16.30 -2.24 7.83
C SER A 269 -16.09 -1.71 9.26
N GLU A 270 -16.51 -2.45 10.28
CA GLU A 270 -16.29 -2.09 11.69
C GLU A 270 -14.81 -2.04 12.05
N THR A 271 -14.03 -2.99 11.53
CA THR A 271 -12.57 -3.04 11.74
C THR A 271 -11.88 -1.85 11.09
N VAL A 272 -12.25 -1.50 9.85
CA VAL A 272 -11.71 -0.35 9.12
C VAL A 272 -12.02 0.97 9.84
N LEU A 273 -13.27 1.16 10.30
CA LEU A 273 -13.66 2.37 11.03
C LEU A 273 -12.84 2.54 12.32
N ARG A 274 -12.66 1.46 13.08
CA ARG A 274 -11.83 1.46 14.29
C ARG A 274 -10.36 1.75 13.98
N ALA A 275 -9.85 1.20 12.88
CA ALA A 275 -8.47 1.42 12.45
C ALA A 275 -8.22 2.90 12.09
N GLU A 276 -9.18 3.57 11.45
CA GLU A 276 -9.09 5.01 11.16
C GLU A 276 -9.09 5.85 12.45
N GLU A 277 -9.92 5.51 13.44
CA GLU A 277 -9.93 6.19 14.74
C GLU A 277 -8.59 6.09 15.48
N GLU A 278 -7.91 4.95 15.35
CA GLU A 278 -6.59 4.68 15.95
C GLU A 278 -5.41 5.11 15.05
N GLU A 279 -5.68 5.65 13.85
CA GLU A 279 -4.68 5.98 12.82
C GLU A 279 -3.71 4.81 12.53
N LYS A 280 -4.26 3.60 12.39
CA LYS A 280 -3.52 2.34 12.12
C LYS A 280 -4.10 1.67 10.88
N ILE A 281 -3.28 0.84 10.24
CA ILE A 281 -3.69 0.07 9.06
C ILE A 281 -4.05 -1.35 9.53
N PRO A 282 -5.30 -1.80 9.34
CA PRO A 282 -5.74 -3.14 9.70
C PRO A 282 -5.24 -4.18 8.68
N LEU A 283 -5.13 -5.43 9.13
CA LEU A 283 -4.72 -6.58 8.32
C LEU A 283 -5.85 -7.62 8.26
N PHE A 284 -6.30 -7.93 7.05
CA PHE A 284 -7.29 -8.96 6.77
C PHE A 284 -6.61 -10.15 6.08
N ILE A 285 -6.66 -11.33 6.68
CA ILE A 285 -6.08 -12.57 6.15
C ILE A 285 -7.19 -13.56 5.84
N PHE A 286 -7.29 -13.99 4.60
CA PHE A 286 -8.23 -15.00 4.13
C PHE A 286 -7.45 -16.27 3.80
N ASP A 287 -7.51 -17.25 4.71
CA ASP A 287 -6.89 -18.54 4.52
C ASP A 287 -7.81 -19.46 3.72
N GLU A 288 -7.22 -20.30 2.87
CA GLU A 288 -7.92 -21.19 1.95
C GLU A 288 -8.91 -20.45 1.03
N ALA A 289 -8.43 -19.36 0.40
CA ALA A 289 -9.25 -18.46 -0.40
C ALA A 289 -9.88 -19.11 -1.66
N GLU A 290 -9.41 -20.30 -2.08
CA GLU A 290 -10.08 -21.11 -3.12
C GLU A 290 -11.47 -21.62 -2.70
N HIS A 291 -11.76 -21.64 -1.41
CA HIS A 291 -13.06 -22.04 -0.87
C HIS A 291 -14.02 -20.86 -0.66
N LEU A 292 -13.59 -19.62 -0.93
CA LEU A 292 -14.47 -18.46 -0.86
C LEU A 292 -15.55 -18.57 -1.95
N TYR A 293 -16.81 -18.64 -1.52
CA TYR A 293 -17.95 -18.58 -2.44
C TYR A 293 -17.98 -17.26 -3.21
N PRO A 294 -18.56 -17.23 -4.43
CA PRO A 294 -18.62 -16.04 -5.27
C PRO A 294 -19.16 -14.80 -4.55
N GLU A 295 -20.14 -14.96 -3.65
CA GLU A 295 -20.78 -13.86 -2.94
C GLU A 295 -19.87 -13.21 -1.90
N LEU A 296 -19.01 -14.02 -1.27
CA LEU A 296 -17.98 -13.50 -0.37
C LEU A 296 -16.91 -12.76 -1.19
N LEU A 297 -16.52 -13.31 -2.34
CA LEU A 297 -15.57 -12.65 -3.23
C LEU A 297 -16.11 -11.33 -3.77
N ASP A 298 -17.38 -11.27 -4.16
CA ASP A 298 -18.08 -10.07 -4.59
C ASP A 298 -18.11 -9.03 -3.47
N ALA A 299 -18.51 -9.43 -2.26
CA ALA A 299 -18.53 -8.55 -1.09
C ALA A 299 -17.15 -7.97 -0.76
N LEU A 300 -16.10 -8.80 -0.77
CA LEU A 300 -14.71 -8.33 -0.58
C LEU A 300 -14.25 -7.43 -1.71
N SER A 301 -14.65 -7.75 -2.94
CA SER A 301 -14.29 -6.98 -4.12
C SER A 301 -14.95 -5.61 -4.14
N ASP A 302 -16.18 -5.51 -3.65
CA ASP A 302 -16.86 -4.24 -3.44
C ASP A 302 -16.11 -3.40 -2.40
N LEU A 303 -15.66 -3.99 -1.30
CA LEU A 303 -14.86 -3.28 -0.29
C LEU A 303 -13.54 -2.76 -0.87
N VAL A 304 -12.83 -3.59 -1.64
CA VAL A 304 -11.55 -3.24 -2.27
C VAL A 304 -11.68 -2.18 -3.36
N ARG A 305 -12.67 -2.31 -4.26
CA ARG A 305 -12.86 -1.36 -5.38
C ARG A 305 -13.56 -0.08 -5.00
N SER A 306 -14.26 -0.07 -3.87
CA SER A 306 -15.23 0.97 -3.59
C SER A 306 -14.63 2.37 -3.70
N ASN A 307 -15.31 3.23 -4.48
CA ASN A 307 -15.11 4.68 -4.50
C ASN A 307 -15.67 5.33 -3.20
N ARG A 308 -15.48 4.64 -2.06
CA ARG A 308 -15.98 4.99 -0.73
C ARG A 308 -15.06 6.00 -0.05
N SER A 309 -15.35 6.28 1.22
CA SER A 309 -14.52 7.12 2.09
C SER A 309 -13.06 6.68 2.06
N ASN A 310 -12.15 7.62 2.32
CA ASN A 310 -10.70 7.38 2.28
C ASN A 310 -10.25 6.27 3.26
N GLU A 311 -11.07 5.92 4.24
CA GLU A 311 -10.81 4.90 5.27
C GLU A 311 -10.53 3.51 4.67
N TYR A 312 -11.27 3.11 3.63
CA TYR A 312 -11.12 1.79 2.99
C TYR A 312 -9.85 1.68 2.13
N LEU A 313 -9.18 2.80 1.86
CA LEU A 313 -7.91 2.82 1.12
C LEU A 313 -6.73 2.43 2.02
N ASN A 314 -6.91 2.49 3.34
CA ASN A 314 -5.90 2.22 4.36
C ASN A 314 -6.16 0.84 4.99
N ALA A 315 -5.98 -0.22 4.20
CA ALA A 315 -6.20 -1.59 4.62
C ALA A 315 -5.32 -2.56 3.82
N VAL A 316 -4.82 -3.60 4.50
CA VAL A 316 -4.07 -4.69 3.87
C VAL A 316 -4.93 -5.94 3.81
N TYR A 317 -5.13 -6.48 2.62
CA TYR A 317 -5.81 -7.74 2.36
C TYR A 317 -4.80 -8.78 1.89
N LEU A 318 -4.79 -9.93 2.54
CA LEU A 318 -3.92 -11.06 2.24
C LEU A 318 -4.76 -12.30 1.96
N PHE A 319 -4.69 -12.79 0.72
CA PHE A 319 -5.34 -14.02 0.31
C PHE A 319 -4.31 -15.15 0.26
N LEU A 320 -4.61 -16.30 0.86
CA LEU A 320 -3.77 -17.48 0.82
C LEU A 320 -4.53 -18.55 0.03
N SER A 321 -3.99 -18.98 -1.11
CA SER A 321 -4.71 -19.91 -1.97
C SER A 321 -3.86 -21.00 -2.61
N ASN A 322 -4.47 -22.17 -2.80
CA ASN A 322 -3.91 -23.24 -3.65
C ASN A 322 -4.21 -23.04 -5.14
N GLN A 323 -5.01 -22.03 -5.52
CA GLN A 323 -5.36 -21.79 -6.91
C GLN A 323 -4.13 -21.48 -7.77
N GLY A 324 -4.04 -22.11 -8.95
CA GLY A 324 -2.91 -21.95 -9.85
C GLY A 324 -1.67 -22.79 -9.48
N HIS A 325 -1.75 -23.65 -8.46
CA HIS A 325 -0.63 -24.53 -8.08
C HIS A 325 -0.10 -25.37 -9.24
N THR A 326 -0.96 -25.80 -10.16
CA THR A 326 -0.57 -26.69 -11.26
C THR A 326 0.37 -25.98 -12.20
N HIS A 327 0.10 -24.71 -12.52
CA HIS A 327 0.98 -23.89 -13.35
C HIS A 327 2.33 -23.65 -12.67
N ILE A 328 2.33 -23.39 -11.36
CA ILE A 328 3.56 -23.19 -10.59
C ILE A 328 4.41 -24.46 -10.58
N THR A 329 3.80 -25.60 -10.25
CA THR A 329 4.47 -26.91 -10.22
C THR A 329 5.02 -27.29 -11.60
N MET A 330 4.22 -27.16 -12.66
CA MET A 330 4.67 -27.51 -14.01
C MET A 330 5.79 -26.59 -14.49
N HIS A 331 5.71 -25.29 -14.23
CA HIS A 331 6.79 -24.36 -14.60
C HIS A 331 8.10 -24.70 -13.88
N LEU A 332 8.03 -25.04 -12.59
CA LEU A 332 9.21 -25.43 -11.82
C LEU A 332 9.81 -26.76 -12.29
N LEU A 333 8.97 -27.75 -12.65
CA LEU A 333 9.42 -29.09 -13.06
C LEU A 333 9.83 -29.20 -14.54
N TYR A 334 9.35 -28.32 -15.42
CA TYR A 334 9.60 -28.47 -16.87
C TYR A 334 10.30 -27.28 -17.51
N ASN A 335 10.25 -26.10 -16.90
CA ASN A 335 10.75 -24.86 -17.49
C ASN A 335 11.91 -24.24 -16.70
N SER A 336 12.33 -24.86 -15.59
CA SER A 336 13.47 -24.40 -14.80
C SER A 336 14.76 -24.68 -15.57
N SER A 337 15.15 -23.71 -16.38
CA SER A 337 16.51 -23.63 -16.93
C SER A 337 17.44 -23.31 -15.76
N SER A 338 18.31 -24.25 -15.40
CA SER A 338 19.27 -24.15 -14.31
C SER A 338 20.33 -23.08 -14.60
N ASP A 339 20.00 -21.81 -14.36
CA ASP A 339 20.96 -20.72 -14.41
C ASP A 339 21.59 -20.53 -13.03
N SER A 340 22.57 -21.39 -12.72
CA SER A 340 23.19 -21.56 -11.39
C SER A 340 23.85 -20.30 -10.78
N MET A 341 23.84 -19.17 -11.50
CA MET A 341 24.54 -17.94 -11.12
C MET A 341 23.61 -16.85 -10.52
N MET A 342 22.29 -17.05 -10.48
CA MET A 342 21.37 -16.09 -9.87
C MET A 342 21.16 -16.32 -8.36
N THR A 343 20.96 -15.25 -7.59
CA THR A 343 20.53 -15.33 -6.18
C THR A 343 19.12 -15.92 -6.08
N ALA A 344 18.73 -16.44 -4.90
CA ALA A 344 17.38 -16.95 -4.67
C ALA A 344 16.28 -15.90 -4.96
N SER A 345 16.53 -14.63 -4.60
CA SER A 345 15.66 -13.50 -4.93
C SER A 345 15.62 -13.19 -6.44
N GLY A 346 16.74 -13.33 -7.13
CA GLY A 346 16.83 -13.16 -8.59
C GLY A 346 16.05 -14.23 -9.34
N HIS A 347 16.18 -15.49 -8.93
CA HIS A 347 15.40 -16.62 -9.44
C HIS A 347 13.90 -16.41 -9.23
N HIS A 348 13.50 -16.02 -8.02
CA HIS A 348 12.10 -15.76 -7.72
C HIS A 348 11.55 -14.61 -8.57
N ARG A 349 12.30 -13.51 -8.76
CA ARG A 349 11.85 -12.40 -9.61
C ARG A 349 11.66 -12.82 -11.07
N LYS A 350 12.53 -13.67 -11.61
CA LYS A 350 12.37 -14.25 -12.95
C LYS A 350 11.12 -15.14 -13.02
N LEU A 351 10.96 -16.03 -12.04
CA LEU A 351 9.82 -16.92 -11.92
C LEU A 351 8.49 -16.14 -11.84
N VAL A 352 8.42 -15.11 -11.00
CA VAL A 352 7.27 -14.20 -10.89
C VAL A 352 6.97 -13.54 -12.23
N LYS A 353 7.98 -13.06 -12.95
CA LYS A 353 7.79 -12.40 -14.25
C LYS A 353 7.20 -13.35 -15.31
N GLU A 354 7.57 -14.62 -15.29
CA GLU A 354 7.08 -15.63 -16.24
C GLU A 354 5.71 -16.21 -15.84
N LEU A 355 5.50 -16.43 -14.54
CA LEU A 355 4.28 -17.06 -14.01
C LEU A 355 3.13 -16.08 -13.80
N ASN A 356 3.38 -14.83 -13.39
CA ASN A 356 2.31 -13.89 -13.07
C ASN A 356 1.35 -13.64 -14.25
N PRO A 357 1.77 -13.53 -15.52
CA PRO A 357 0.84 -13.40 -16.64
C PRO A 357 -0.09 -14.62 -16.77
N LEU A 358 0.45 -15.83 -16.58
CA LEU A 358 -0.29 -17.09 -16.67
C LEU A 358 -1.27 -17.22 -15.50
N LEU A 359 -0.79 -17.01 -14.27
CA LEU A 359 -1.60 -17.04 -13.05
C LEU A 359 -2.71 -15.99 -13.11
N ARG A 360 -2.39 -14.75 -13.51
CA ARG A 360 -3.37 -13.68 -13.64
C ARG A 360 -4.45 -13.99 -14.66
N ASN A 361 -4.09 -14.56 -15.81
CA ASN A 361 -5.07 -14.95 -16.82
C ASN A 361 -6.03 -16.03 -16.30
N THR A 362 -5.54 -16.98 -15.51
CA THR A 362 -6.39 -18.03 -14.91
C THR A 362 -7.23 -17.48 -13.76
N LEU A 363 -6.64 -16.68 -12.87
CA LEU A 363 -7.30 -16.17 -11.66
C LEU A 363 -8.37 -15.12 -11.99
N VAL A 364 -8.09 -14.18 -12.90
CA VAL A 364 -9.05 -13.12 -13.27
C VAL A 364 -10.31 -13.72 -13.92
N LYS A 365 -10.20 -14.87 -14.59
CA LYS A 365 -11.36 -15.61 -15.11
C LYS A 365 -12.25 -16.19 -14.01
N LEU A 366 -11.67 -16.51 -12.85
CA LEU A 366 -12.43 -16.98 -11.69
C LEU A 366 -13.14 -15.83 -11.00
N HIS A 367 -12.42 -14.72 -10.77
CA HIS A 367 -13.01 -13.55 -10.14
C HIS A 367 -12.25 -12.25 -10.47
N PRO A 368 -12.95 -11.13 -10.71
CA PRO A 368 -12.31 -9.84 -10.99
C PRO A 368 -11.41 -9.32 -9.85
N LEU A 369 -11.63 -9.74 -8.60
CA LEU A 369 -10.84 -9.33 -7.43
C LEU A 369 -9.33 -9.54 -7.64
N TRP A 370 -8.96 -10.63 -8.31
CA TRP A 370 -7.57 -10.98 -8.59
C TRP A 370 -6.89 -10.01 -9.56
N ALA A 371 -7.66 -9.16 -10.26
CA ALA A 371 -7.09 -8.09 -11.07
C ALA A 371 -6.42 -7.01 -10.20
N GLU A 372 -6.93 -6.76 -8.99
CA GLU A 372 -6.40 -5.75 -8.07
C GLU A 372 -5.26 -6.28 -7.18
N ALA A 373 -5.20 -7.61 -6.99
CA ALA A 373 -4.23 -8.28 -6.13
C ALA A 373 -2.84 -8.37 -6.76
N GLU A 374 -1.78 -8.14 -5.98
CA GLU A 374 -0.41 -8.51 -6.35
C GLU A 374 -0.20 -10.00 -6.07
N LEU A 375 0.25 -10.74 -7.08
CA LEU A 375 0.37 -12.20 -7.02
C LEU A 375 1.78 -12.62 -6.60
N LEU A 376 1.87 -13.39 -5.51
CA LEU A 376 3.10 -13.89 -4.91
C LEU A 376 3.14 -15.43 -4.98
N PRO A 377 3.75 -16.01 -6.02
CA PRO A 377 3.82 -17.46 -6.18
C PRO A 377 4.82 -18.12 -5.22
N MET A 378 4.38 -19.05 -4.39
CA MET A 378 5.23 -19.92 -3.57
C MET A 378 5.54 -21.23 -4.29
N THR A 379 6.81 -21.62 -4.32
CA THR A 379 7.32 -22.75 -5.10
C THR A 379 7.31 -24.06 -4.31
N LEU A 380 7.64 -25.19 -4.94
CA LEU A 380 7.83 -26.45 -4.21
C LEU A 380 9.05 -26.38 -3.28
N LEU A 381 9.02 -27.22 -2.24
CA LEU A 381 10.12 -27.36 -1.29
C LEU A 381 11.03 -28.50 -1.70
N GLU A 382 12.34 -28.25 -1.71
CA GLU A 382 13.36 -29.30 -1.86
C GLU A 382 13.48 -30.17 -0.61
N LYS A 383 14.07 -31.37 -0.76
CA LYS A 383 14.39 -32.26 0.37
C LYS A 383 15.14 -31.54 1.50
N GLY A 384 16.07 -30.65 1.19
CA GLY A 384 16.79 -29.86 2.19
C GLY A 384 15.86 -29.00 3.06
N HIS A 385 14.91 -28.30 2.46
CA HIS A 385 13.92 -27.50 3.20
C HIS A 385 12.99 -28.36 4.06
N VAL A 386 12.64 -29.56 3.59
CA VAL A 386 11.85 -30.51 4.37
C VAL A 386 12.62 -31.01 5.59
N MET A 387 13.93 -31.23 5.47
CA MET A 387 14.78 -31.58 6.62
C MET A 387 14.80 -30.46 7.67
N GLU A 388 14.86 -29.20 7.25
CA GLU A 388 14.76 -28.05 8.17
C GLU A 388 13.41 -28.00 8.90
N CYS A 389 12.31 -28.31 8.20
CA CYS A 389 10.99 -28.42 8.84
C CYS A 389 10.96 -29.51 9.93
N PHE A 390 11.53 -30.69 9.66
CA PHE A 390 11.64 -31.75 10.67
C PHE A 390 12.53 -31.36 11.84
N LEU A 391 13.65 -30.69 11.56
CA LEU A 391 14.57 -30.22 12.59
C LEU A 391 13.88 -29.24 13.55
N ASP A 392 13.16 -28.25 13.00
CA ASP A 392 12.41 -27.26 13.79
C ASP A 392 11.29 -27.93 14.60
N GLU A 393 10.46 -28.76 13.97
CA GLU A 393 9.35 -29.44 14.65
C GLU A 393 9.84 -30.37 15.78
N MET A 394 10.86 -31.19 15.53
CA MET A 394 11.44 -32.06 16.55
C MET A 394 12.01 -31.27 17.73
N THR A 395 12.64 -30.13 17.44
CA THR A 395 13.19 -29.24 18.47
C THR A 395 12.08 -28.61 19.30
N ARG A 396 10.96 -28.22 18.68
CA ARG A 396 9.78 -27.67 19.36
C ARG A 396 9.11 -28.68 20.29
N GLU A 397 9.06 -29.95 19.88
CA GLU A 397 8.58 -31.06 20.71
C GLU A 397 9.59 -31.51 21.79
N GLY A 398 10.79 -30.90 21.84
CA GLY A 398 11.81 -31.17 22.86
C GLY A 398 12.72 -32.36 22.57
N PHE A 399 12.67 -32.91 21.35
CA PHE A 399 13.63 -33.92 20.91
C PHE A 399 14.97 -33.27 20.55
N TYR A 400 16.06 -34.05 20.63
CA TYR A 400 17.37 -33.66 20.11
C TYR A 400 17.63 -34.41 18.79
N PRO A 401 17.27 -33.82 17.64
CA PRO A 401 17.33 -34.51 16.35
C PRO A 401 18.77 -34.79 15.92
N ASP A 402 19.09 -36.06 15.64
CA ASP A 402 20.28 -36.42 14.87
C ASP A 402 20.01 -36.25 13.37
N ARG A 403 20.99 -35.76 12.62
CA ARG A 403 20.89 -35.48 11.19
C ARG A 403 20.51 -36.74 10.40
N THR A 404 21.00 -37.91 10.82
CA THR A 404 20.68 -39.19 10.17
C THR A 404 19.21 -39.57 10.34
N ASN A 405 18.65 -39.35 11.54
CA ASN A 405 17.25 -39.62 11.82
C ASN A 405 16.33 -38.65 11.06
N VAL A 406 16.68 -37.35 11.03
CA VAL A 406 15.96 -36.34 10.24
C VAL A 406 15.97 -36.70 8.76
N GLU A 407 17.12 -37.13 8.22
CA GLU A 407 17.21 -37.55 6.82
C GLU A 407 16.35 -38.78 6.51
N ARG A 408 16.30 -39.76 7.42
CA ARG A 408 15.44 -40.94 7.30
C ARG A 408 13.97 -40.54 7.26
N LEU A 409 13.52 -39.71 8.20
CA LEU A 409 12.12 -39.23 8.26
C LEU A 409 11.74 -38.38 7.04
N ALA A 410 12.64 -37.50 6.60
CA ALA A 410 12.46 -36.74 5.37
C ALA A 410 12.41 -37.67 4.13
N GLY A 411 13.17 -38.77 4.12
CA GLY A 411 13.18 -39.75 3.05
C GLY A 411 11.88 -40.55 2.90
N GLU A 412 11.06 -40.62 3.94
CA GLU A 412 9.76 -41.29 3.90
C GLU A 412 8.67 -40.41 3.23
N ILE A 413 8.94 -39.14 2.91
CA ILE A 413 7.98 -38.25 2.22
C ILE A 413 7.99 -38.56 0.72
N GLU A 414 6.88 -38.31 0.02
CA GLU A 414 6.82 -38.48 -1.42
C GLU A 414 7.46 -37.29 -2.17
N TYR A 415 8.29 -37.61 -3.16
CA TYR A 415 8.98 -36.63 -4.00
C TYR A 415 8.63 -36.79 -5.48
N TYR A 416 8.72 -35.69 -6.22
CA TYR A 416 8.74 -35.73 -7.68
C TYR A 416 10.03 -36.39 -8.20
N PRO A 417 10.04 -36.93 -9.43
CA PRO A 417 11.26 -37.37 -10.08
C PRO A 417 12.33 -36.27 -10.09
N VAL A 418 13.61 -36.67 -10.12
CA VAL A 418 14.72 -35.72 -10.15
C VAL A 418 14.61 -34.87 -11.43
N VAL A 419 14.46 -33.57 -11.26
CA VAL A 419 14.41 -32.60 -12.37
C VAL A 419 15.56 -31.62 -12.18
N GLY A 420 16.44 -31.50 -13.18
CA GLY A 420 17.53 -30.51 -13.16
C GLY A 420 18.51 -30.67 -11.99
N GLY A 421 18.60 -31.88 -11.39
CA GLY A 421 19.42 -32.14 -10.21
C GLY A 421 18.74 -31.85 -8.86
N HIS A 422 17.50 -31.34 -8.87
CA HIS A 422 16.73 -31.03 -7.67
C HIS A 422 15.65 -32.09 -7.40
N VAL A 423 15.35 -32.30 -6.10
CA VAL A 423 14.32 -33.23 -5.63
C VAL A 423 13.29 -32.47 -4.82
N TYR A 424 12.09 -32.32 -5.38
CA TYR A 424 11.00 -31.54 -4.80
C TYR A 424 9.96 -32.44 -4.12
N ALA A 425 9.53 -32.05 -2.92
CA ALA A 425 8.51 -32.77 -2.16
C ALA A 425 7.11 -32.52 -2.74
N ARG A 426 6.30 -33.57 -2.87
CA ARG A 426 4.92 -33.48 -3.38
C ARG A 426 3.98 -32.81 -2.39
N THR A 427 4.17 -33.07 -1.10
CA THR A 427 3.32 -32.57 0.00
C THR A 427 4.00 -31.50 0.86
N GLY A 428 5.22 -31.07 0.48
CA GLY A 428 6.03 -30.13 1.26
C GLY A 428 6.21 -30.58 2.72
N CYS A 429 6.02 -29.67 3.66
CA CYS A 429 6.11 -29.95 5.10
C CYS A 429 4.78 -30.32 5.76
N LYS A 430 3.71 -30.60 4.99
CA LYS A 430 2.36 -30.86 5.54
C LYS A 430 2.30 -32.08 6.47
N GLN A 431 3.09 -33.12 6.18
CA GLN A 431 3.10 -34.37 6.94
C GLN A 431 4.10 -34.37 8.11
N VAL A 432 4.89 -33.31 8.30
CA VAL A 432 5.98 -33.28 9.28
C VAL A 432 5.45 -33.46 10.71
N VAL A 433 4.51 -32.63 11.13
CA VAL A 433 3.89 -32.68 12.48
C VAL A 433 3.34 -34.08 12.78
N ALA A 434 2.54 -34.62 11.85
CA ALA A 434 1.92 -35.93 12.01
C ALA A 434 2.95 -37.06 12.17
N ARG A 435 4.13 -36.94 11.56
CA ARG A 435 5.19 -37.95 11.65
C ARG A 435 6.09 -37.77 12.87
N VAL A 436 6.37 -36.54 13.27
CA VAL A 436 7.10 -36.26 14.52
C VAL A 436 6.29 -36.75 15.71
N ASN A 437 4.96 -36.60 15.69
CA ASN A 437 4.07 -37.11 16.74
C ASN A 437 4.00 -38.65 16.84
N LEU A 438 4.59 -39.39 15.90
CA LEU A 438 4.69 -40.86 15.94
C LEU A 438 6.03 -41.35 16.51
N LEU A 439 6.97 -40.45 16.82
CA LEU A 439 8.22 -40.73 17.52
C LEU A 439 8.00 -40.78 19.03
#